data_AF-A0A3L7XTP1-F1
#
_entry.id   AF-A0A3L7XTP1-F1
#
_cell.length_a   1.000
_cell.length_b   1.000
_cell.length_c   1.000
_cell.angle_alpha   90.00
_cell.angle_beta   90.00
_cell.angle_gamma   90.00
#
_symmetry.space_group_name_H-M   'P 1'
#
loop_
_entity.id
_entity.type
_entity.pdbx_description
1 polymer ?
#
loop_
_entity_poly.entity_id
_entity_poly.type
_entity_poly.pdbx_seq_one_letter_code
_entity_poly.pdbx_strand_id
1 'polypeptide(L)'
;MDVLNLSDGALLLTSPDQSVAVRTWLARHVFFQDDVQLRDTTAEMDHILLLGAGADKVGEVLFAGAGLPGLQQVIRVGEVIVARMAACGSCGFEIIGPVSAVSAVRAQAIAAGALSAPPSLLHLLRVEAGAAGAGAEISSAYIPLEVGLWPAVSFSKGCYIGQEIIARMESRGRLAKTLVGLQSNLELMPGAELVAPDATRGIVTSSAHSARFGWIALALLKPASATPGTQVIAEQGAERIPAQVVPIPFGR
;
A
#
# COMPACT_ATOMS: atom_id res chain seq x y z
N MET A 1 2.41 6.09 -1.09
CA MET A 1 3.15 7.36 -0.94
C MET A 1 2.86 7.84 0.45
N ASP A 2 3.88 8.00 1.25
CA ASP A 2 3.76 8.43 2.64
C ASP A 2 4.29 9.86 2.76
N VAL A 3 3.67 10.65 3.63
CA VAL A 3 4.02 12.05 3.86
C VAL A 3 4.38 12.20 5.33
N LEU A 4 5.67 12.38 5.61
CA LEU A 4 6.15 12.60 6.96
C LEU A 4 6.30 14.11 7.18
N ASN A 5 5.51 14.65 8.10
CA ASN A 5 5.61 16.05 8.50
C ASN A 5 6.74 16.20 9.52
N LEU A 6 7.81 16.89 9.14
CA LEU A 6 8.99 17.15 9.97
C LEU A 6 9.02 18.62 10.39
N SER A 7 9.88 18.96 11.35
CA SER A 7 10.00 20.34 11.84
C SER A 7 10.52 21.33 10.80
N ASP A 8 11.29 20.85 9.83
CA ASP A 8 11.99 21.62 8.79
C ASP A 8 11.39 21.45 7.39
N GLY A 9 10.28 20.72 7.26
CA GLY A 9 9.60 20.48 5.99
C GLY A 9 8.83 19.17 5.97
N ALA A 10 8.50 18.68 4.77
CA ALA A 10 7.86 17.39 4.58
C ALA A 10 8.78 16.45 3.80
N LEU A 11 8.87 15.19 4.24
CA LEU A 11 9.50 14.12 3.48
C LEU A 11 8.41 13.31 2.76
N LEU A 12 8.55 13.18 1.45
CA LEU A 12 7.63 12.44 0.59
C LEU A 12 8.27 11.12 0.18
N LEU A 13 7.74 10.01 0.69
CA LEU A 13 8.14 8.67 0.26
C LEU A 13 7.23 8.23 -0.87
N THR A 14 7.81 8.08 -2.06
CA THR A 14 7.07 7.65 -3.26
C THR A 14 7.23 6.15 -3.48
N SER A 15 6.32 5.58 -4.26
CA SER A 15 6.47 4.21 -4.73
C SER A 15 7.74 4.05 -5.57
N PRO A 16 8.31 2.84 -5.69
CA PRO A 16 9.49 2.60 -6.52
C PRO A 16 9.35 3.22 -7.91
N ASP A 17 10.42 3.89 -8.35
CA ASP A 17 10.53 4.55 -9.67
C ASP A 17 9.53 5.70 -9.93
N GLN A 18 8.78 6.17 -8.93
CA GLN A 18 7.80 7.26 -9.09
C GLN A 18 8.32 8.64 -8.71
N SER A 19 9.52 8.78 -8.14
CA SER A 19 10.07 10.05 -7.66
C SER A 19 10.04 11.15 -8.73
N VAL A 20 10.50 10.85 -9.95
CA VAL A 20 10.52 11.80 -11.07
C VAL A 20 9.11 12.24 -11.45
N ALA A 21 8.18 11.29 -11.62
CA ALA A 21 6.82 11.57 -12.02
C ALA A 21 6.09 12.45 -11.00
N VAL A 22 6.22 12.11 -9.71
CA VAL A 22 5.62 12.88 -8.60
C VAL A 22 6.24 14.27 -8.52
N ARG A 23 7.57 14.40 -8.58
CA ARG A 23 8.25 15.70 -8.54
C ARG A 23 7.87 16.59 -9.72
N THR A 24 7.82 16.03 -10.93
CA THR A 24 7.36 16.76 -12.13
C THR A 24 5.91 17.21 -11.99
N TRP A 25 5.05 16.38 -11.42
CA TRP A 25 3.66 16.75 -11.18
C TRP A 25 3.54 17.87 -10.14
N LEU A 26 4.25 17.78 -9.01
CA LEU A 26 4.28 18.81 -7.98
C LEU A 26 4.81 20.14 -8.53
N ALA A 27 5.92 20.12 -9.26
CA ALA A 27 6.53 21.33 -9.81
C ALA A 27 5.61 22.10 -10.78
N ARG A 28 4.62 21.45 -11.41
CA ARG A 28 3.62 22.12 -12.26
C ARG A 28 2.55 22.86 -11.45
N HIS A 29 2.40 22.53 -10.18
CA HIS A 29 1.36 23.05 -9.29
C HIS A 29 1.93 23.91 -8.15
N VAL A 30 3.25 24.01 -8.03
CA VAL A 30 3.94 25.01 -7.20
C VAL A 30 4.04 26.29 -8.02
N PHE A 31 3.32 27.33 -7.61
CA PHE A 31 3.34 28.63 -8.27
C PHE A 31 4.54 29.46 -7.78
N PHE A 32 4.94 30.46 -8.57
CA PHE A 32 6.11 31.29 -8.26
C PHE A 32 5.99 32.09 -6.94
N GLN A 33 4.79 32.18 -6.35
CA GLN A 33 4.55 32.83 -5.06
C GLN A 33 4.51 31.83 -3.88
N ASP A 34 4.56 30.53 -4.16
CA ASP A 34 4.57 29.52 -3.11
C ASP A 34 5.98 29.43 -2.50
N ASP A 35 6.07 29.50 -1.18
CA ASP A 35 7.32 29.30 -0.44
C ASP A 35 7.59 27.80 -0.24
N VAL A 36 7.84 27.10 -1.35
CA VAL A 36 8.06 25.65 -1.39
C VAL A 36 9.24 25.31 -2.28
N GLN A 37 10.19 24.53 -1.76
CA GLN A 37 11.31 23.99 -2.52
C GLN A 37 11.22 22.46 -2.58
N LEU A 38 11.41 21.91 -3.78
CA LEU A 38 11.43 20.47 -4.01
C LEU A 38 12.86 20.00 -4.22
N ARG A 39 13.35 19.09 -3.36
CA ARG A 39 14.65 18.43 -3.50
C ARG A 39 14.44 16.94 -3.65
N ASP A 40 15.13 16.33 -4.61
CA ASP A 40 15.21 14.88 -4.73
C ASP A 40 16.38 14.37 -3.88
N THR A 41 16.07 13.55 -2.88
CA THR A 41 17.05 12.95 -1.96
C THR A 41 17.18 11.44 -2.18
N THR A 42 16.64 10.90 -3.28
CA THR A 42 16.54 9.44 -3.52
C THR A 42 17.91 8.75 -3.47
N ALA A 43 18.97 9.39 -3.96
CA ALA A 43 20.32 8.82 -3.97
C ALA A 43 21.06 8.92 -2.62
N GLU A 44 20.57 9.78 -1.72
CA GLU A 44 21.19 10.07 -0.41
C GLU A 44 20.57 9.24 0.71
N MET A 45 19.31 8.84 0.54
CA MET A 45 18.50 8.16 1.54
C MET A 45 18.28 6.68 1.20
N ASP A 46 18.13 5.85 2.23
CA ASP A 46 17.59 4.50 2.13
C ASP A 46 16.35 4.39 3.03
N HIS A 47 15.59 3.32 2.86
CA HIS A 47 14.35 3.07 3.59
C HIS A 47 14.17 1.57 3.84
N ILE A 48 13.84 1.21 5.09
CA ILE A 48 13.49 -0.16 5.47
C ILE A 48 12.20 -0.24 6.28
N LEU A 49 11.52 -1.37 6.14
CA LEU A 49 10.37 -1.75 6.96
C LEU A 49 10.78 -2.80 7.99
N LEU A 50 10.40 -2.59 9.24
CA LEU A 50 10.49 -3.57 10.32
C LEU A 50 9.07 -3.98 10.72
N LEU A 51 8.65 -5.17 10.31
CA LEU A 51 7.27 -5.66 10.43
C LEU A 51 7.18 -6.94 11.26
N GLY A 52 5.97 -7.22 11.77
CA GLY A 52 5.63 -8.45 12.47
C GLY A 52 5.57 -8.32 13.99
N ALA A 53 5.10 -9.38 14.66
CA ALA A 53 4.82 -9.37 16.11
C ALA A 53 6.06 -9.09 16.98
N GLY A 54 7.27 -9.35 16.47
CA GLY A 54 8.54 -9.05 17.15
C GLY A 54 9.07 -7.64 16.90
N ALA A 55 8.41 -6.83 16.07
CA ALA A 55 8.92 -5.52 15.66
C ALA A 55 9.16 -4.59 16.86
N ASP A 56 8.24 -4.56 17.83
CA ASP A 56 8.36 -3.70 19.01
C ASP A 56 9.58 -4.07 19.86
N LYS A 57 9.81 -5.37 20.08
CA LYS A 57 10.99 -5.85 20.82
C LYS A 57 12.31 -5.47 20.14
N VAL A 58 12.37 -5.55 18.81
CA VAL A 58 13.54 -5.10 18.06
C VAL A 58 13.65 -3.57 18.13
N GLY A 59 12.53 -2.85 18.00
CA GLY A 59 12.47 -1.40 18.11
C GLY A 59 12.95 -0.85 19.46
N GLU A 60 12.67 -1.55 20.57
CA GLU A 60 13.17 -1.17 21.90
C GLU A 60 14.71 -1.15 21.96
N VAL A 61 15.36 -2.04 21.22
CA VAL A 61 16.84 -2.07 21.10
C VAL A 61 17.33 -0.98 20.17
N LEU A 62 16.70 -0.83 18.99
CA LEU A 62 17.14 0.12 17.96
C LEU A 62 16.95 1.59 18.38
N PHE A 63 15.89 1.87 19.15
CA PHE A 63 15.46 3.23 19.51
C PHE A 63 15.65 3.50 21.01
N ALA A 64 16.60 2.79 21.63
CA ALA A 64 16.92 2.94 23.04
C ALA A 64 17.16 4.42 23.41
N GLY A 65 16.43 4.91 24.42
CA GLY A 65 16.48 6.30 24.88
C GLY A 65 15.47 7.25 24.21
N ALA A 66 14.96 6.95 23.01
CA ALA A 66 13.90 7.72 22.37
C ALA A 66 12.50 7.14 22.62
N GLY A 67 12.42 5.83 22.89
CA GLY A 67 11.16 5.11 23.05
C GLY A 67 10.50 4.77 21.71
N LEU A 68 9.38 4.03 21.76
CA LEU A 68 8.64 3.67 20.55
C LEU A 68 7.61 4.76 20.20
N PRO A 69 7.54 5.23 18.94
CA PRO A 69 6.48 6.12 18.51
C PRO A 69 5.10 5.44 18.60
N GLY A 70 4.08 6.24 18.94
CA GLY A 70 2.67 5.83 18.80
C GLY A 70 2.26 5.73 17.33
N LEU A 71 1.15 5.05 17.03
CA LEU A 71 0.67 4.88 15.65
C LEU A 71 0.53 6.23 14.92
N GLN A 72 1.03 6.30 13.67
CA GLN A 72 1.07 7.53 12.85
C GLN A 72 1.93 8.66 13.45
N GLN A 73 2.74 8.37 14.47
CA GLN A 73 3.74 9.30 14.98
C GLN A 73 5.10 9.01 14.38
N VAL A 74 5.90 10.07 14.33
CA VAL A 74 7.27 10.07 13.80
C VAL A 74 8.21 10.58 14.89
N ILE A 75 9.34 9.92 15.07
CA ILE A 75 10.43 10.37 15.93
C ILE A 75 11.76 10.39 15.16
N ARG A 76 12.75 11.12 15.67
CA ARG A 76 14.14 11.01 15.20
C ARG A 76 14.97 10.21 16.20
N VAL A 77 15.78 9.29 15.68
CA VAL A 77 16.74 8.50 16.45
C VAL A 77 18.10 8.60 15.76
N GLY A 78 19.00 9.41 16.31
CA GLY A 78 20.24 9.77 15.62
C GLY A 78 19.94 10.43 14.26
N GLU A 79 20.46 9.86 13.18
CA GLU A 79 20.27 10.37 11.81
C GLU A 79 19.05 9.77 11.09
N VAL A 80 18.34 8.81 11.71
CA VAL A 80 17.15 8.19 11.09
C VAL A 80 15.85 8.77 11.63
N ILE A 81 14.86 8.79 10.76
CA ILE A 81 13.46 9.07 11.02
C ILE A 81 12.76 7.72 11.19
N VAL A 82 11.96 7.59 12.24
CA VAL A 82 11.22 6.37 12.56
C VAL A 82 9.74 6.71 12.64
N ALA A 83 8.93 6.12 11.77
CA ALA A 83 7.48 6.25 11.79
C ALA A 83 6.82 4.95 12.24
N ARG A 84 5.86 5.02 13.16
CA ARG A 84 5.04 3.85 13.50
C ARG A 84 3.90 3.75 12.49
N MET A 85 3.77 2.59 11.85
CA MET A 85 2.74 2.35 10.85
C MET A 85 1.98 1.05 11.10
N ALA A 86 0.71 1.06 10.68
CA ALA A 86 -0.06 -0.15 10.50
C ALA A 86 0.11 -0.57 9.03
N ALA A 87 0.86 -1.65 8.79
CA ALA A 87 1.14 -2.16 7.46
C ALA A 87 0.75 -3.64 7.38
N CYS A 88 -0.01 -3.98 6.35
CA CYS A 88 -0.33 -5.36 5.98
C CYS A 88 -0.93 -6.20 7.14
N GLY A 89 -1.83 -5.62 7.92
CA GLY A 89 -2.46 -6.32 9.06
C GLY A 89 -1.57 -6.47 10.30
N SER A 90 -0.39 -5.85 10.32
CA SER A 90 0.53 -5.80 11.45
C SER A 90 0.94 -4.36 11.78
N CYS A 91 1.36 -4.10 13.02
CA CYS A 91 2.05 -2.85 13.36
C CYS A 91 3.55 -3.05 13.19
N GLY A 92 4.24 -1.99 12.74
CA GLY A 92 5.68 -2.00 12.57
C GLY A 92 6.24 -0.59 12.43
N PHE A 93 7.48 -0.52 11.94
CA PHE A 93 8.21 0.73 11.79
C PHE A 93 8.67 0.92 10.36
N GLU A 94 8.54 2.15 9.88
CA GLU A 94 9.23 2.67 8.71
C GLU A 94 10.46 3.43 9.19
N ILE A 95 11.63 3.04 8.71
CA ILE A 95 12.91 3.63 9.12
C ILE A 95 13.59 4.20 7.89
N ILE A 96 13.85 5.50 7.93
CA ILE A 96 14.27 6.28 6.77
C ILE A 96 15.41 7.20 7.17
N GLY A 97 16.44 7.32 6.35
CA GLY A 97 17.55 8.20 6.63
C GLY A 97 18.71 7.99 5.66
N PRO A 98 19.88 8.59 5.92
CA PRO A 98 21.05 8.40 5.06
C PRO A 98 21.38 6.93 4.87
N VAL A 99 21.81 6.55 3.66
CA VAL A 99 22.12 5.16 3.29
C VAL A 99 23.03 4.46 4.32
N SER A 100 24.04 5.16 4.84
CA SER A 100 24.95 4.65 5.87
C SER A 100 24.26 4.36 7.20
N ALA A 101 23.39 5.28 7.66
CA ALA A 101 22.68 5.16 8.92
C ALA A 101 21.65 4.01 8.85
N VAL A 102 20.89 3.92 7.77
CA VAL A 102 19.91 2.83 7.56
C VAL A 102 20.61 1.47 7.45
N SER A 103 21.76 1.40 6.78
CA SER A 103 22.58 0.18 6.73
C SER A 103 23.02 -0.28 8.13
N ALA A 104 23.45 0.66 8.99
CA ALA A 104 23.81 0.36 10.38
C ALA A 104 22.60 -0.13 11.19
N VAL A 105 21.45 0.54 11.06
CA VAL A 105 20.20 0.12 11.73
C VAL A 105 19.77 -1.26 11.26
N ARG A 106 19.87 -1.58 9.96
CA ARG A 106 19.58 -2.91 9.42
C ARG A 106 20.45 -3.99 10.06
N ALA A 107 21.76 -3.73 10.18
CA ALA A 107 22.68 -4.66 10.84
C ALA A 107 22.35 -4.88 12.32
N GLN A 108 22.01 -3.81 13.04
CA GLN A 108 21.57 -3.88 14.44
C GLN A 108 20.24 -4.63 14.59
N ALA A 109 19.29 -4.43 13.67
CA ALA A 109 18.01 -5.12 13.69
C ALA A 109 18.19 -6.63 13.55
N ILE A 110 19.07 -7.06 12.62
CA ILE A 110 19.43 -8.47 12.42
C ILE A 110 20.10 -9.02 13.68
N ALA A 111 21.04 -8.28 14.28
CA ALA A 111 21.67 -8.69 15.54
C ALA A 111 20.68 -8.81 16.71
N ALA A 112 19.60 -8.01 16.70
CA ALA A 112 18.49 -8.08 17.65
C ALA A 112 17.44 -9.17 17.33
N GLY A 113 17.65 -9.96 16.26
CA GLY A 113 16.80 -11.10 15.90
C GLY A 113 15.80 -10.85 14.77
N ALA A 114 15.84 -9.71 14.10
CA ALA A 114 15.06 -9.50 12.88
C ALA A 114 15.60 -10.38 11.74
N LEU A 115 14.69 -10.78 10.84
CA LEU A 115 15.03 -11.55 9.64
C LEU A 115 14.95 -10.65 8.41
N SER A 116 15.91 -10.80 7.50
CA SER A 116 15.82 -10.17 6.18
C SER A 116 14.72 -10.87 5.37
N ALA A 117 13.91 -10.08 4.67
CA ALA A 117 12.79 -10.58 3.87
C ALA A 117 12.90 -10.09 2.41
N PRO A 118 12.55 -10.94 1.43
CA PRO A 118 12.49 -10.51 0.04
C PRO A 118 11.29 -9.59 -0.20
N PRO A 119 11.33 -8.73 -1.23
CA PRO A 119 10.19 -7.88 -1.61
C PRO A 119 8.90 -8.67 -1.90
N SER A 120 9.02 -9.93 -2.35
CA SER A 120 7.87 -10.81 -2.58
C SER A 120 7.08 -11.12 -1.31
N LEU A 121 7.72 -11.11 -0.14
CA LEU A 121 7.00 -11.27 1.13
C LEU A 121 6.12 -10.06 1.43
N LEU A 122 6.61 -8.84 1.18
CA LEU A 122 5.80 -7.63 1.34
C LEU A 122 4.60 -7.64 0.38
N HIS A 123 4.81 -8.07 -0.86
CA HIS A 123 3.73 -8.26 -1.83
C HIS A 123 2.68 -9.26 -1.33
N LEU A 124 3.09 -10.42 -0.83
CA LEU A 124 2.18 -11.40 -0.23
C LEU A 124 1.40 -10.80 0.96
N LEU A 125 2.10 -10.15 1.91
CA LEU A 125 1.48 -9.59 3.11
C LEU A 125 0.44 -8.52 2.77
N ARG A 126 0.70 -7.64 1.78
CA ARG A 126 -0.31 -6.66 1.35
C ARG A 126 -1.52 -7.32 0.70
N VAL A 127 -1.33 -8.39 -0.07
CA VAL A 127 -2.42 -9.13 -0.72
C VAL A 127 -3.27 -9.82 0.34
N GLU A 128 -2.66 -10.49 1.32
CA GLU A 128 -3.37 -11.04 2.49
C GLU A 128 -4.16 -9.96 3.24
N ALA A 129 -3.62 -8.75 3.35
CA ALA A 129 -4.29 -7.64 4.01
C ALA A 129 -5.37 -6.94 3.16
N GLY A 130 -5.51 -7.27 1.87
CA GLY A 130 -6.41 -6.55 0.98
C GLY A 130 -5.92 -5.15 0.59
N ALA A 131 -4.64 -4.86 0.75
CA ALA A 131 -4.08 -3.53 0.56
C ALA A 131 -3.63 -3.29 -0.90
N ALA A 132 -4.10 -2.17 -1.45
CA ALA A 132 -3.75 -1.68 -2.77
C ALA A 132 -2.23 -1.45 -2.91
N GLY A 133 -1.65 -1.95 -4.00
CA GLY A 133 -0.23 -1.82 -4.32
C GLY A 133 0.04 -0.81 -5.43
N ALA A 134 1.20 -0.15 -5.36
CA ALA A 134 1.69 0.72 -6.43
C ALA A 134 1.94 -0.04 -7.72
N GLY A 135 1.52 0.54 -8.86
CA GLY A 135 1.63 -0.11 -10.16
C GLY A 135 0.61 -1.22 -10.42
N ALA A 136 -0.18 -1.59 -9.41
CA ALA A 136 -1.32 -2.49 -9.51
C ALA A 136 -2.62 -1.70 -9.30
N GLU A 137 -3.17 -1.74 -8.09
CA GLU A 137 -4.41 -1.03 -7.74
C GLU A 137 -4.20 0.50 -7.62
N ILE A 138 -3.00 0.95 -7.24
CA ILE A 138 -2.65 2.38 -7.21
C ILE A 138 -2.03 2.75 -8.56
N SER A 139 -2.88 3.23 -9.47
CA SER A 139 -2.53 3.66 -10.82
C SER A 139 -3.50 4.73 -11.33
N SER A 140 -3.32 5.21 -12.56
CA SER A 140 -4.26 6.13 -13.21
C SER A 140 -5.56 5.46 -13.68
N ALA A 141 -5.66 4.13 -13.60
CA ALA A 141 -6.80 3.37 -14.10
C ALA A 141 -7.98 3.34 -13.12
N TYR A 142 -7.73 3.61 -11.84
CA TYR A 142 -8.69 3.46 -10.75
C TYR A 142 -8.68 4.68 -9.86
N ILE A 143 -9.81 4.96 -9.22
CA ILE A 143 -9.87 6.02 -8.21
C ILE A 143 -9.58 5.44 -6.82
N PRO A 144 -9.13 6.27 -5.86
CA PRO A 144 -8.80 5.81 -4.51
C PRO A 144 -9.92 5.03 -3.81
N LEU A 145 -11.17 5.44 -3.97
CA LEU A 145 -12.31 4.81 -3.30
C LEU A 145 -12.61 3.40 -3.81
N GLU A 146 -12.34 3.12 -5.09
CA GLU A 146 -12.55 1.79 -5.68
C GLU A 146 -11.56 0.77 -5.14
N VAL A 147 -10.37 1.24 -4.73
CA VAL A 147 -9.24 0.40 -4.29
C VAL A 147 -9.04 0.41 -2.78
N GLY A 148 -10.07 0.78 -2.02
CA GLY A 148 -10.07 0.69 -0.55
C GLY A 148 -9.30 1.82 0.16
N LEU A 149 -8.87 2.87 -0.54
CA LEU A 149 -8.12 3.99 0.03
C LEU A 149 -9.02 5.08 0.66
N TRP A 150 -10.20 4.70 1.16
CA TRP A 150 -11.12 5.62 1.85
C TRP A 150 -10.44 6.40 3.00
N PRO A 151 -9.64 5.77 3.87
CA PRO A 151 -8.99 6.49 4.97
C PRO A 151 -7.92 7.49 4.52
N ALA A 152 -7.41 7.36 3.28
CA ALA A 152 -6.41 8.26 2.71
C ALA A 152 -7.04 9.49 2.04
N VAL A 153 -8.36 9.54 1.93
CA VAL A 153 -9.11 10.64 1.32
C VAL A 153 -9.75 11.47 2.42
N SER A 154 -9.51 12.78 2.39
CA SER A 154 -10.19 13.70 3.29
C SER A 154 -11.43 14.27 2.59
N PHE A 155 -12.58 14.12 3.25
CA PHE A 155 -13.87 14.64 2.80
C PHE A 155 -14.21 16.01 3.41
N SER A 156 -13.39 16.48 4.36
CA SER A 156 -13.63 17.71 5.12
C SER A 156 -12.55 18.78 4.98
N LYS A 157 -11.38 18.45 4.40
CA LYS A 157 -10.37 19.47 4.10
C LYS A 157 -10.80 20.33 2.91
N GLY A 158 -10.20 21.52 2.80
CA GLY A 158 -10.48 22.45 1.70
C GLY A 158 -10.12 21.90 0.32
N CYS A 159 -10.25 22.74 -0.71
CA CYS A 159 -10.13 22.31 -2.09
C CYS A 159 -8.81 21.61 -2.42
N TYR A 160 -8.87 20.37 -2.92
CA TYR A 160 -7.73 19.65 -3.47
C TYR A 160 -8.01 19.09 -4.87
N ILE A 161 -6.95 18.86 -5.64
CA ILE A 161 -7.05 18.38 -7.02
C ILE A 161 -7.73 17.01 -7.05
N GLY A 162 -8.76 16.87 -7.90
CA GLY A 162 -9.51 15.63 -8.06
C GLY A 162 -10.69 15.44 -7.09
N GLN A 163 -10.90 16.37 -6.14
CA GLN A 163 -12.00 16.27 -5.16
C GLN A 163 -13.40 16.19 -5.78
N GLU A 164 -13.60 16.78 -6.97
CA GLU A 164 -14.93 16.83 -7.61
C GLU A 164 -15.44 15.43 -7.95
N ILE A 165 -14.55 14.56 -8.42
CA ILE A 165 -14.88 13.16 -8.74
C ILE A 165 -15.21 12.40 -7.46
N ILE A 166 -14.41 12.59 -6.41
CA ILE A 166 -14.60 11.97 -5.10
C ILE A 166 -15.95 12.39 -4.49
N ALA A 167 -16.22 13.69 -4.40
CA ALA A 167 -17.47 14.24 -3.84
C ALA A 167 -18.71 13.78 -4.64
N ARG A 168 -18.59 13.67 -5.97
CA ARG A 168 -19.66 13.14 -6.82
C ARG A 168 -19.95 11.66 -6.55
N MET A 169 -18.95 10.89 -6.19
CA MET A 169 -19.10 9.45 -5.92
C MET A 169 -19.63 9.19 -4.52
N GLU A 170 -19.19 9.98 -3.54
CA GLU A 170 -19.75 9.99 -2.19
C GLU A 170 -21.24 10.36 -2.22
N SER A 171 -21.63 11.47 -2.87
CA SER A 171 -23.03 11.93 -2.91
C SER A 171 -23.99 10.98 -3.63
N ARG A 172 -23.51 10.22 -4.62
CA ARG A 172 -24.33 9.28 -5.41
C ARG A 172 -24.35 7.86 -4.84
N GLY A 173 -23.48 7.56 -3.87
CA GLY A 173 -23.44 6.28 -3.16
C GLY A 173 -23.14 5.04 -4.01
N ARG A 174 -22.53 5.20 -5.19
CA ARG A 174 -22.24 4.07 -6.10
C ARG A 174 -20.86 4.19 -6.73
N LEU A 175 -19.95 3.31 -6.31
CA LEU A 175 -18.69 3.07 -7.00
C LEU A 175 -18.93 2.25 -8.28
N ALA A 176 -18.15 2.51 -9.33
CA ALA A 176 -18.23 1.70 -10.56
C ALA A 176 -17.58 0.34 -10.35
N LYS A 177 -16.49 0.29 -9.56
CA LYS A 177 -15.78 -0.92 -9.16
C LYS A 177 -15.51 -0.95 -7.66
N THR A 178 -15.19 -2.11 -7.11
CA THR A 178 -14.73 -2.26 -5.74
C THR A 178 -13.69 -3.38 -5.66
N LEU A 179 -12.70 -3.17 -4.81
CA LEU A 179 -11.63 -4.12 -4.53
C LEU A 179 -12.16 -5.28 -3.71
N VAL A 180 -11.87 -6.50 -4.17
CA VAL A 180 -12.24 -7.75 -3.51
C VAL A 180 -11.05 -8.69 -3.43
N GLY A 181 -11.15 -9.67 -2.53
CA GLY A 181 -10.26 -10.81 -2.50
C GLY A 181 -10.82 -11.96 -3.32
N LEU A 182 -9.95 -12.78 -3.89
CA LEU A 182 -10.28 -14.03 -4.57
C LEU A 182 -9.47 -15.17 -3.98
N GLN A 183 -10.09 -16.35 -3.87
CA GLN A 183 -9.42 -17.63 -3.59
C GLN A 183 -9.62 -18.59 -4.78
N SER A 184 -8.57 -19.31 -5.13
CA SER A 184 -8.56 -20.26 -6.25
C SER A 184 -7.61 -21.44 -5.97
N ASN A 185 -7.74 -22.49 -6.78
CA ASN A 185 -6.82 -23.65 -6.71
C ASN A 185 -5.50 -23.42 -7.46
N LEU A 186 -5.47 -22.44 -8.36
CA LEU A 186 -4.34 -22.10 -9.21
C LEU A 186 -4.09 -20.59 -9.15
N GLU A 187 -2.89 -20.16 -9.56
CA GLU A 187 -2.55 -18.75 -9.68
C GLU A 187 -3.51 -18.00 -10.60
N LEU A 188 -3.89 -16.79 -10.20
CA LEU A 188 -4.64 -15.88 -11.06
C LEU A 188 -3.72 -14.80 -11.62
N MET A 189 -3.38 -14.82 -12.90
CA MET A 189 -2.47 -13.82 -13.47
C MET A 189 -3.05 -12.40 -13.35
N PRO A 190 -2.28 -11.41 -12.85
CA PRO A 190 -2.65 -10.00 -12.97
C PRO A 190 -2.96 -9.61 -14.42
N GLY A 191 -4.06 -8.89 -14.62
CA GLY A 191 -4.60 -8.57 -15.94
C GLY A 191 -5.61 -9.59 -16.48
N ALA A 192 -5.73 -10.78 -15.86
CA ALA A 192 -6.75 -11.76 -16.21
C ALA A 192 -8.15 -11.17 -16.04
N GLU A 193 -9.00 -11.46 -17.01
CA GLU A 193 -10.38 -11.02 -16.96
C GLU A 193 -11.21 -11.94 -16.09
N LEU A 194 -12.08 -11.36 -15.27
CA LEU A 194 -13.00 -12.11 -14.41
C LEU A 194 -14.40 -12.04 -14.98
N VAL A 195 -15.08 -13.18 -15.03
CA VAL A 195 -16.47 -13.29 -15.45
C VAL A 195 -17.30 -13.75 -14.25
N ALA A 196 -18.19 -12.87 -13.78
CA ALA A 196 -19.17 -13.18 -12.75
C ALA A 196 -20.41 -13.91 -13.33
N PRO A 197 -21.28 -14.51 -12.49
CA PRO A 197 -22.41 -15.31 -12.97
C PRO A 197 -23.43 -14.51 -13.81
N ASP A 198 -23.53 -13.20 -13.56
CA ASP A 198 -24.34 -12.24 -14.31
C ASP A 198 -23.65 -11.74 -15.60
N ALA A 199 -22.56 -12.39 -16.01
CA ALA A 199 -21.66 -11.98 -17.10
C ALA A 199 -20.98 -10.62 -16.88
N THR A 200 -21.02 -10.06 -15.67
CA THR A 200 -20.24 -8.86 -15.36
C THR A 200 -18.76 -9.18 -15.43
N ARG A 201 -18.03 -8.30 -16.13
CA ARG A 201 -16.58 -8.39 -16.30
C ARG A 201 -15.85 -7.61 -15.20
N GLY A 202 -14.75 -8.18 -14.72
CA GLY A 202 -13.80 -7.57 -13.79
C GLY A 202 -12.36 -7.92 -14.16
N ILE A 203 -11.43 -7.59 -13.29
CA ILE A 203 -10.00 -7.78 -13.57
C ILE A 203 -9.24 -8.17 -12.32
N VAL A 204 -8.37 -9.17 -12.44
CA VAL A 204 -7.38 -9.53 -11.42
C VAL A 204 -6.28 -8.48 -11.44
N THR A 205 -5.92 -7.92 -10.30
CA THR A 205 -4.92 -6.84 -10.20
C THR A 205 -3.64 -7.29 -9.50
N SER A 206 -3.73 -8.25 -8.57
CA SER A 206 -2.59 -8.80 -7.85
C SER A 206 -2.84 -10.27 -7.52
N SER A 207 -1.78 -11.08 -7.45
CA SER A 207 -1.86 -12.49 -7.06
C SER A 207 -0.67 -12.89 -6.20
N ALA A 208 -0.88 -13.81 -5.25
CA ALA A 208 0.16 -14.36 -4.39
C ALA A 208 -0.22 -15.76 -3.90
N HIS A 209 0.79 -16.59 -3.60
CA HIS A 209 0.58 -17.87 -2.92
C HIS A 209 0.80 -17.71 -1.41
N SER A 210 -0.26 -17.85 -0.63
CA SER A 210 -0.24 -17.85 0.82
C SER A 210 -0.12 -19.27 1.37
N ALA A 211 0.79 -19.48 2.32
CA ALA A 211 0.87 -20.75 3.06
C ALA A 211 -0.40 -21.03 3.90
N ARG A 212 -1.19 -20.00 4.22
CA ARG A 212 -2.41 -20.10 5.03
C ARG A 212 -3.66 -20.29 4.19
N PHE A 213 -3.69 -19.67 3.01
CA PHE A 213 -4.90 -19.52 2.21
C PHE A 213 -4.80 -20.12 0.80
N GLY A 214 -3.66 -20.69 0.41
CA GLY A 214 -3.40 -21.14 -0.95
C GLY A 214 -3.23 -19.98 -1.91
N TRP A 215 -3.67 -20.14 -3.16
CA TRP A 215 -3.65 -19.05 -4.14
C TRP A 215 -4.72 -18.02 -3.81
N ILE A 216 -4.26 -16.78 -3.61
CA ILE A 216 -5.10 -15.62 -3.33
C ILE A 216 -4.80 -14.50 -4.32
N ALA A 217 -5.80 -13.69 -4.62
CA ALA A 217 -5.65 -12.54 -5.50
C ALA A 217 -6.51 -11.36 -5.05
N LEU A 218 -6.09 -10.16 -5.47
CA LEU A 218 -6.95 -8.98 -5.43
C LEU A 218 -7.52 -8.73 -6.82
N ALA A 219 -8.74 -8.22 -6.86
CA ALA A 219 -9.44 -7.94 -8.10
C ALA A 219 -10.40 -6.77 -7.96
N LEU A 220 -10.74 -6.14 -9.09
CA LEU A 220 -11.84 -5.18 -9.17
C LEU A 220 -13.06 -5.80 -9.86
N LEU A 221 -14.21 -5.74 -9.19
CA LEU A 221 -15.52 -6.11 -9.71
C LEU A 221 -16.51 -4.95 -9.57
N LYS A 222 -17.63 -4.98 -10.29
CA LYS A 222 -18.76 -4.09 -9.96
C LYS A 222 -19.30 -4.46 -8.57
N PRO A 223 -19.74 -3.49 -7.76
CA PRO A 223 -20.26 -3.78 -6.41
C PRO A 223 -21.38 -4.84 -6.37
N ALA A 224 -22.24 -4.90 -7.39
CA ALA A 224 -23.31 -5.89 -7.48
C ALA A 224 -22.81 -7.34 -7.62
N SER A 225 -21.59 -7.54 -8.10
CA SER A 225 -20.97 -8.85 -8.32
C SER A 225 -19.83 -9.14 -7.32
N ALA A 226 -19.67 -8.28 -6.31
CA ALA A 226 -18.57 -8.30 -5.34
C ALA A 226 -18.92 -8.96 -4.00
N THR A 227 -20.09 -9.60 -3.90
CA THR A 227 -20.54 -10.24 -2.66
C THR A 227 -19.67 -11.45 -2.32
N PRO A 228 -19.14 -11.58 -1.09
CA PRO A 228 -18.44 -12.78 -0.64
C PRO A 228 -19.25 -14.05 -0.90
N GLY A 229 -18.58 -15.10 -1.35
CA GLY A 229 -19.19 -16.37 -1.77
C GLY A 229 -19.51 -16.46 -3.26
N THR A 230 -19.55 -15.33 -3.98
CA THR A 230 -19.79 -15.28 -5.43
C THR A 230 -18.72 -16.08 -6.17
N GLN A 231 -19.14 -17.01 -7.04
CA GLN A 231 -18.25 -17.77 -7.91
C GLN A 231 -17.96 -16.96 -9.16
N VAL A 232 -16.69 -16.82 -9.50
CA VAL A 232 -16.21 -16.14 -10.71
C VAL A 232 -15.26 -17.04 -11.48
N ILE A 233 -15.09 -16.78 -12.77
CA ILE A 233 -14.14 -17.48 -13.62
C ILE A 233 -13.09 -16.48 -14.09
N ALA A 234 -11.82 -16.76 -13.83
CA ALA A 234 -10.71 -16.03 -14.42
C ALA A 234 -10.35 -16.63 -15.78
N GLU A 235 -10.35 -15.80 -16.83
CA GLU A 235 -10.01 -16.18 -18.20
C GLU A 235 -8.57 -15.73 -18.49
N GLN A 236 -7.68 -16.72 -18.65
CA GLN A 236 -6.24 -16.56 -18.78
C GLN A 236 -5.77 -17.27 -20.05
N GLY A 237 -5.91 -16.60 -21.18
CA GLY A 237 -5.72 -17.23 -22.50
C GLY A 237 -6.79 -18.30 -22.74
N ALA A 238 -6.37 -19.57 -22.88
CA ALA A 238 -7.28 -20.69 -23.06
C ALA A 238 -7.76 -21.30 -21.72
N GLU A 239 -7.13 -20.95 -20.61
CA GLU A 239 -7.47 -21.49 -19.29
C GLU A 239 -8.62 -20.72 -18.65
N ARG A 240 -9.53 -21.47 -18.02
CA ARG A 240 -10.65 -20.94 -17.24
C ARG A 240 -10.54 -21.46 -15.82
N ILE A 241 -10.11 -20.58 -14.92
CA ILE A 241 -9.80 -20.95 -13.54
C ILE A 241 -10.96 -20.47 -12.64
N PRO A 242 -11.69 -21.39 -11.98
CA PRO A 242 -12.69 -21.01 -11.00
C PRO A 242 -12.04 -20.33 -9.79
N ALA A 243 -12.68 -19.26 -9.32
CA ALA A 243 -12.32 -18.57 -8.10
C ALA A 243 -13.56 -18.14 -7.33
N GLN A 244 -13.42 -17.92 -6.03
CA GLN A 244 -14.49 -17.43 -5.17
C GLN A 244 -14.12 -16.06 -4.62
N VAL A 245 -15.07 -15.12 -4.67
CA VAL A 245 -14.96 -13.83 -3.99
C VAL A 245 -14.98 -14.05 -2.49
N VAL A 246 -14.01 -13.49 -1.78
CA VAL A 246 -13.89 -13.58 -0.32
C VAL A 246 -13.71 -12.20 0.31
N PRO A 247 -14.02 -12.04 1.62
CA PRO A 247 -13.75 -10.82 2.33
C PRO A 247 -12.25 -10.51 2.35
N ILE A 248 -11.93 -9.23 2.34
CA ILE A 248 -10.59 -8.73 2.63
C ILE A 248 -10.63 -7.88 3.92
N PRO A 249 -9.62 -7.95 4.80
CA PRO A 249 -8.45 -8.85 4.78
C PRO A 249 -8.81 -10.35 4.77
N PHE A 250 -7.97 -11.17 4.17
CA PHE A 250 -8.19 -12.62 4.08
C PHE A 250 -8.20 -13.27 5.48
N GLY A 251 -9.17 -14.15 5.72
CA GLY A 251 -9.32 -14.87 7.00
C GLY A 251 -10.08 -14.11 8.10
N ARG A 252 -10.88 -13.10 7.74
CA ARG A 252 -11.87 -12.45 8.60
C ARG A 252 -13.29 -12.83 8.25
#